data_AF-A0A7C1C4W9-F1
#
_entry.id   AF-A0A7C1C4W9-F1
#
_cell.length_a   1.000
_cell.length_b   1.000
_cell.length_c   1.000
_cell.angle_alpha   90.00
_cell.angle_beta   90.00
_cell.angle_gamma   90.00
#
_symmetry.space_group_name_H-M   'P 1'
#
loop_
_entity.id
_entity.type
_entity.pdbx_description
1 polymer ?
#
loop_
_entity_poly.entity_id
_entity_poly.type
_entity_poly.pdbx_seq_one_letter_code
_entity_poly.pdbx_strand_id
1 'polypeptide(L)'
;TSWAHEILADEGFEYSSSVLPAANPLYGWPEFGRRCRRTAAGIWELPMTLHEFPFPRTPIAGGVYFRVLPFLLTRAGIRRQLKKDCPILTYFHPYDIDSEQEHFMHPDLNDNAWLNSLMYIGRSKLLSRLEKIHDICEFYQYGQYVDSILAKEKVSS
;
A
#
# COMPACT_ATOMS: atom_id res chain seq x y z
N THR A 1 -4.06 14.28 6.93
CA THR A 1 -3.82 15.72 7.22
C THR A 1 -3.12 16.34 6.04
N SER A 2 -3.50 17.56 5.62
CA SER A 2 -2.87 18.26 4.50
C SER A 2 -1.58 19.01 4.84
N TRP A 3 -1.35 19.32 6.12
CA TRP A 3 -0.23 20.17 6.57
C TRP A 3 1.13 19.68 6.07
N ALA A 4 1.34 18.37 6.02
CA ALA A 4 2.61 17.79 5.62
C ALA A 4 2.90 18.01 4.13
N HIS A 5 1.87 18.15 3.28
CA HIS A 5 2.08 18.33 1.85
C HIS A 5 2.75 19.68 1.53
N GLU A 6 2.47 20.73 2.30
CA GLU A 6 3.09 22.05 2.12
C GLU A 6 4.59 21.98 2.43
N ILE A 7 4.94 21.40 3.58
CA ILE A 7 6.34 21.23 3.98
C ILE A 7 7.10 20.34 2.99
N LEU A 8 6.49 19.23 2.54
CA LEU A 8 7.12 18.38 1.54
C LEU A 8 7.38 19.13 0.22
N ALA A 9 6.44 19.99 -0.20
CA ALA A 9 6.63 20.81 -1.40
C ALA A 9 7.77 21.82 -1.21
N ASP A 10 7.83 22.48 -0.06
CA ASP A 10 8.88 23.46 0.27
C ASP A 10 10.28 22.82 0.32
N GLU A 11 10.37 21.57 0.78
CA GLU A 11 11.61 20.78 0.81
C GLU A 11 11.96 20.15 -0.56
N GLY A 12 11.15 20.40 -1.60
CA GLY A 12 11.41 19.94 -2.96
C GLY A 12 11.03 18.49 -3.25
N PHE A 13 10.21 17.85 -2.42
CA PHE A 13 9.64 16.56 -2.76
C PHE A 13 8.59 16.71 -3.87
N GLU A 14 8.49 15.69 -4.74
CA GLU A 14 7.52 15.69 -5.85
C GLU A 14 6.25 14.89 -5.53
N TYR A 15 6.36 13.94 -4.58
CA TYR A 15 5.26 13.03 -4.26
C TYR A 15 5.27 12.57 -2.79
N SER A 16 4.12 12.05 -2.34
CA SER A 16 3.91 11.40 -1.04
C SER A 16 3.01 10.17 -1.21
N SER A 17 3.19 9.16 -0.36
CA SER A 17 2.40 7.91 -0.32
C SER A 17 2.00 7.61 1.13
N SER A 18 1.48 8.63 1.81
CA SER A 18 1.20 8.60 3.25
C SER A 18 -0.28 8.46 3.57
N VAL A 19 -1.15 8.71 2.60
CA VAL A 19 -2.59 8.70 2.80
C VAL A 19 -3.17 7.29 2.76
N LEU A 20 -3.87 6.91 3.84
CA LEU A 20 -4.79 5.79 3.87
C LEU A 20 -6.23 6.30 3.59
N PRO A 21 -6.84 6.04 2.41
CA PRO A 21 -8.15 6.59 2.05
C PRO A 21 -9.32 5.79 2.64
N ALA A 22 -9.27 5.53 3.95
CA ALA A 22 -10.29 4.82 4.73
C ALA A 22 -10.32 5.29 6.17
N ALA A 23 -11.41 4.95 6.88
CA ALA A 23 -11.49 5.16 8.31
C ALA A 23 -10.50 4.23 9.01
N ASN A 24 -9.59 4.81 9.80
CA ASN A 24 -8.63 4.10 10.62
C ASN A 24 -8.43 4.90 11.91
N PRO A 25 -8.39 4.25 13.10
CA PRO A 25 -8.24 4.95 14.37
C PRO A 25 -6.97 5.79 14.52
N LEU A 26 -5.91 5.47 13.76
CA LEU A 26 -4.62 6.12 13.89
C LEU A 26 -4.42 7.23 12.84
N TYR A 27 -4.62 6.93 11.55
CA TYR A 27 -4.21 7.83 10.45
C TYR A 27 -5.06 7.70 9.17
N GLY A 28 -6.37 7.49 9.31
CA GLY A 28 -7.28 7.41 8.17
C GLY A 28 -7.69 8.78 7.60
N TRP A 29 -7.79 8.90 6.27
CA TRP A 29 -8.35 10.08 5.58
C TRP A 29 -9.37 9.67 4.50
N PRO A 30 -10.60 9.30 4.88
CA PRO A 30 -11.63 8.80 3.95
C PRO A 30 -11.94 9.73 2.78
N GLU A 31 -11.96 11.04 3.02
CA GLU A 31 -12.35 12.08 2.06
C GLU A 31 -11.28 12.32 0.99
N PHE A 32 -10.06 11.79 1.18
CA PHE A 32 -9.00 11.98 0.21
C PHE A 32 -9.30 11.30 -1.14
N GLY A 33 -10.01 10.16 -1.10
CA GLY A 33 -10.28 9.37 -2.28
C GLY A 33 -9.12 8.47 -2.70
N ARG A 34 -9.35 7.66 -3.73
CA ARG A 34 -8.53 6.47 -4.06
C ARG A 34 -7.60 6.66 -5.26
N ARG A 35 -7.68 7.81 -5.92
CA ARG A 35 -6.89 8.09 -7.12
C ARG A 35 -5.70 8.94 -6.74
N CYS A 36 -4.56 8.64 -7.35
CA CYS A 36 -3.40 9.52 -7.34
C CYS A 36 -3.84 10.88 -7.86
N ARG A 37 -3.50 11.95 -7.13
CA ARG A 37 -3.87 13.31 -7.51
C ARG A 37 -2.87 14.31 -6.98
N ARG A 38 -2.75 15.42 -7.69
CA ARG A 38 -2.02 16.58 -7.21
C ARG A 38 -2.77 17.24 -6.06
N THR A 39 -2.06 17.47 -4.96
CA THR A 39 -2.57 18.17 -3.78
C THR A 39 -2.60 19.67 -4.04
N ALA A 40 -3.27 20.44 -3.17
CA ALA A 40 -3.26 21.90 -3.25
C ALA A 40 -1.85 22.51 -3.15
N ALA A 41 -0.93 21.83 -2.43
CA ALA A 41 0.47 22.22 -2.30
C ALA A 41 1.33 21.84 -3.53
N GLY A 42 0.76 21.20 -4.55
CA GLY A 42 1.49 20.86 -5.78
C GLY A 42 2.22 19.51 -5.77
N ILE A 43 2.24 18.79 -4.64
CA ILE A 43 2.77 17.42 -4.50
C ILE A 43 1.78 16.40 -5.07
N TRP A 44 2.28 15.35 -5.72
CA TRP A 44 1.48 14.16 -6.04
C TRP A 44 1.27 13.28 -4.82
N GLU A 45 0.02 13.09 -4.39
CA GLU A 45 -0.29 12.10 -3.36
C GLU A 45 -0.76 10.80 -4.02
N LEU A 46 -0.15 9.69 -3.62
CA LEU A 46 -0.46 8.36 -4.06
C LEU A 46 -1.09 7.58 -2.89
N PRO A 47 -2.42 7.55 -2.77
CA PRO A 47 -3.06 6.94 -1.63
C PRO A 47 -2.95 5.40 -1.66
N MET A 48 -2.86 4.80 -0.48
CA MET A 48 -2.76 3.34 -0.35
C MET A 48 -3.93 2.63 -1.04
N THR A 49 -3.64 1.57 -1.80
CA THR A 49 -4.68 0.86 -2.53
C THR A 49 -5.51 0.00 -1.60
N LEU A 50 -6.82 0.23 -1.61
CA LEU A 50 -7.80 -0.54 -0.85
C LEU A 50 -8.61 -1.43 -1.78
N HIS A 51 -8.71 -2.70 -1.41
CA HIS A 51 -9.48 -3.69 -2.17
C HIS A 51 -10.87 -3.84 -1.55
N GLU A 52 -11.87 -3.86 -2.42
CA GLU A 52 -13.28 -4.09 -2.08
C GLU A 52 -13.62 -5.48 -2.63
N PHE A 53 -13.62 -6.52 -1.77
CA PHE A 53 -14.16 -7.90 -1.96
C PHE A 53 -13.23 -9.01 -1.44
N PRO A 54 -13.72 -10.03 -0.69
CA PRO A 54 -15.00 -10.14 0.01
C PRO A 54 -14.98 -9.50 1.41
N PHE A 55 -13.87 -8.85 1.80
CA PHE A 55 -13.66 -8.26 3.11
C PHE A 55 -14.00 -6.76 3.14
N PRO A 56 -14.09 -6.15 4.34
CA PRO A 56 -14.02 -4.70 4.49
C PRO A 56 -12.83 -4.12 3.73
N ARG A 57 -12.88 -2.83 3.40
CA ARG A 57 -11.83 -2.12 2.65
C ARG A 57 -10.48 -2.34 3.32
N THR A 58 -9.64 -3.16 2.69
CA THR A 58 -8.37 -3.61 3.27
C THR A 58 -7.26 -3.56 2.21
N PRO A 59 -6.01 -3.27 2.61
CA PRO A 59 -4.86 -3.29 1.72
C PRO A 59 -4.39 -4.73 1.49
N ILE A 60 -5.23 -5.53 0.79
CA ILE A 60 -4.98 -6.96 0.50
C ILE A 60 -3.63 -7.21 -0.19
N ALA A 61 -3.10 -6.22 -0.92
CA ALA A 61 -1.80 -6.32 -1.58
C ALA A 61 -0.60 -6.12 -0.64
N GLY A 62 -0.77 -5.73 0.63
CA GLY A 62 0.33 -5.37 1.54
C GLY A 62 0.28 -6.04 2.92
N GLY A 63 1.44 -6.03 3.58
CA GLY A 63 1.65 -6.48 4.95
C GLY A 63 0.98 -7.81 5.33
N VAL A 64 0.34 -7.83 6.50
CA VAL A 64 -0.30 -9.03 7.08
C VAL A 64 -1.38 -9.62 6.19
N TYR A 65 -2.17 -8.79 5.49
CA TYR A 65 -3.24 -9.28 4.60
C TYR A 65 -2.66 -10.06 3.43
N PHE A 66 -1.59 -9.56 2.82
CA PHE A 66 -0.91 -10.26 1.73
C PHE A 66 -0.32 -11.59 2.21
N ARG A 67 0.20 -11.68 3.45
CA ARG A 67 0.76 -12.91 4.00
C ARG A 67 -0.32 -13.96 4.31
N VAL A 68 -1.39 -13.55 4.97
CA VAL A 68 -2.35 -14.45 5.61
C VAL A 68 -3.52 -14.83 4.70
N LEU A 69 -3.99 -13.93 3.84
CA LEU A 69 -5.16 -14.22 2.99
C LEU A 69 -4.85 -15.32 1.97
N PRO A 70 -5.84 -16.17 1.62
CA PRO A 70 -5.71 -17.14 0.53
C PRO A 70 -5.22 -16.46 -0.76
N PHE A 71 -4.17 -17.01 -1.37
CA PHE A 71 -3.53 -16.38 -2.53
C PHE A 71 -4.49 -16.16 -3.71
N LEU A 72 -5.48 -17.04 -3.90
CA LEU A 72 -6.51 -16.87 -4.92
C LEU A 72 -7.33 -15.59 -4.73
N LEU A 73 -7.65 -15.21 -3.48
CA LEU A 73 -8.38 -13.97 -3.18
C LEU A 73 -7.49 -12.75 -3.44
N THR A 74 -6.24 -12.79 -2.98
CA THR A 74 -5.26 -11.73 -3.27
C THR A 74 -5.09 -11.52 -4.77
N ARG A 75 -4.88 -12.60 -5.54
CA ARG A 75 -4.72 -12.56 -7.00
C ARG A 75 -5.97 -12.02 -7.70
N ALA A 76 -7.17 -12.41 -7.25
CA ALA A 76 -8.42 -11.91 -7.80
C ALA A 76 -8.60 -10.41 -7.52
N GLY A 77 -8.30 -9.97 -6.29
CA GLY A 77 -8.36 -8.56 -5.89
C GLY A 77 -7.41 -7.68 -6.69
N ILE A 78 -6.17 -8.15 -6.90
CA ILE A 78 -5.16 -7.48 -7.74
C ILE A 78 -5.66 -7.38 -9.19
N ARG A 79 -6.06 -8.49 -9.81
CA ARG A 79 -6.57 -8.49 -11.21
C ARG A 79 -7.75 -7.55 -11.40
N ARG A 80 -8.68 -7.51 -10.44
CA ARG A 80 -9.82 -6.61 -10.51
C ARG A 80 -9.41 -5.14 -10.45
N GLN A 81 -8.38 -4.82 -9.67
CA GLN A 81 -7.89 -3.45 -9.57
C GLN A 81 -7.09 -3.03 -10.81
N LEU A 82 -6.28 -3.94 -11.38
CA LEU A 82 -5.58 -3.71 -12.65
C LEU A 82 -6.55 -3.39 -13.81
N LYS A 83 -7.76 -3.98 -13.82
CA LYS A 83 -8.80 -3.66 -14.82
C LYS A 83 -9.36 -2.23 -14.73
N LYS A 84 -9.02 -1.46 -13.71
CA LYS A 84 -9.49 -0.07 -13.53
C LYS A 84 -8.45 0.96 -14.00
N ASP A 85 -7.39 0.53 -14.70
CA ASP A 85 -6.26 1.35 -15.16
C ASP A 85 -5.64 2.23 -14.06
N CYS A 86 -5.69 1.74 -12.81
CA CYS A 86 -5.09 2.38 -11.65
C CYS A 86 -3.95 1.49 -11.13
N PRO A 87 -2.80 2.08 -10.74
CA PRO A 87 -1.73 1.31 -10.11
C PRO A 87 -2.22 0.68 -8.80
N ILE A 88 -1.54 -0.40 -8.40
CA ILE A 88 -1.74 -1.01 -7.09
C ILE A 88 -0.57 -0.60 -6.22
N LEU A 89 -0.85 0.25 -5.23
CA LEU A 89 0.11 0.65 -4.23
C LEU A 89 0.13 -0.38 -3.10
N THR A 90 1.33 -0.83 -2.77
CA THR A 90 1.59 -1.73 -1.66
C THR A 90 2.94 -1.42 -1.02
N TYR A 91 3.11 -1.88 0.22
CA TYR A 91 4.35 -1.84 0.97
C TYR A 91 4.46 -3.06 1.88
N PHE A 92 5.70 -3.39 2.25
CA PHE A 92 6.04 -4.45 3.18
C PHE A 92 7.13 -3.93 4.12
N HIS A 93 7.12 -4.39 5.36
CA HIS A 93 8.19 -4.10 6.30
C HIS A 93 9.29 -5.17 6.19
N PRO A 94 10.53 -4.88 6.62
CA PRO A 94 11.57 -5.90 6.70
C PRO A 94 11.15 -7.14 7.51
N TYR A 95 10.40 -6.95 8.60
CA TYR A 95 9.90 -8.09 9.39
C TYR A 95 8.86 -8.93 8.66
N ASP A 96 8.23 -8.45 7.58
CA ASP A 96 7.24 -9.23 6.84
C ASP A 96 7.91 -10.36 6.03
N ILE A 97 9.22 -10.27 5.76
CA ILE A 97 10.01 -11.30 5.07
C ILE A 97 10.96 -12.05 6.00
N ASP A 98 11.33 -11.46 7.13
CA ASP A 98 12.25 -12.06 8.10
C ASP A 98 11.58 -13.20 8.88
N SER A 99 11.90 -14.44 8.49
CA SER A 99 11.44 -15.66 9.18
C SER A 99 12.31 -16.07 10.36
N GLU A 100 13.45 -15.43 10.57
CA GLU A 100 14.41 -15.76 11.63
C GLU A 100 14.27 -14.84 12.85
N GLN A 101 13.54 -13.72 12.72
CA GLN A 101 13.23 -12.83 13.82
C GLN A 101 12.65 -13.59 15.02
N GLU A 102 13.19 -13.32 16.21
CA GLU A 102 12.67 -13.86 17.46
C GLU A 102 11.20 -13.46 17.67
N HIS A 103 10.44 -14.40 18.23
CA HIS A 103 9.04 -14.18 18.57
C HIS A 103 8.93 -13.50 19.93
N PHE A 104 8.24 -12.37 19.98
CA PHE A 104 7.96 -11.63 21.21
C PHE A 104 6.56 -11.01 21.14
N MET A 105 6.05 -10.62 22.30
CA MET A 105 4.78 -9.92 22.40
C MET A 105 5.01 -8.44 22.10
N HIS A 106 4.44 -7.95 21.01
CA HIS A 106 4.48 -6.54 20.62
C HIS A 106 3.65 -5.71 21.62
N PRO A 107 4.26 -4.76 22.36
CA PRO A 107 3.57 -3.95 23.36
C PRO A 107 2.39 -3.16 22.78
N ASP A 108 2.52 -2.70 21.53
CA ASP A 108 1.50 -1.91 20.83
C ASP A 108 0.23 -2.73 20.48
N LEU A 109 0.26 -4.05 20.65
CA LEU A 109 -0.86 -4.95 20.38
C LEU A 109 -1.63 -5.37 21.64
N ASN A 110 -1.41 -4.68 22.76
CA ASN A 110 -2.16 -4.85 24.03
C ASN A 110 -2.25 -6.33 24.47
N ASP A 111 -1.11 -7.03 24.43
CA ASP A 111 -0.96 -8.46 24.78
C ASP A 111 -1.91 -9.43 24.07
N ASN A 112 -2.50 -9.01 22.94
CA ASN A 112 -3.41 -9.86 22.19
C ASN A 112 -2.63 -10.97 21.45
N ALA A 113 -2.69 -12.19 21.99
CA ALA A 113 -1.97 -13.34 21.46
C ALA A 113 -2.32 -13.66 19.99
N TRP A 114 -3.57 -13.41 19.58
CA TRP A 114 -4.00 -13.65 18.20
C TRP A 114 -3.41 -12.62 17.23
N LEU A 115 -3.47 -11.33 17.58
CA LEU A 115 -2.84 -10.27 16.78
C LEU A 115 -1.32 -10.45 16.69
N ASN A 116 -0.69 -10.84 17.79
CA ASN A 116 0.73 -11.17 17.81
C ASN A 116 1.06 -12.37 16.92
N SER A 117 0.24 -13.43 16.94
CA SER A 117 0.44 -14.57 16.05
C SER A 117 0.41 -14.18 14.57
N LEU A 118 -0.47 -13.25 14.19
CA LEU A 118 -0.54 -12.74 12.81
C LEU A 118 0.75 -12.01 12.36
N MET A 119 1.52 -11.43 13.29
CA MET A 119 2.80 -10.79 12.96
C MET A 119 3.80 -11.77 12.35
N TYR A 120 3.72 -13.05 12.70
CA TYR A 120 4.68 -14.09 12.28
C TYR A 120 4.15 -15.02 11.17
N ILE A 121 2.84 -15.17 11.05
CA ILE A 121 2.24 -16.11 10.07
C ILE A 121 2.54 -15.69 8.63
N GLY A 122 3.06 -16.62 7.83
CA GLY A 122 3.15 -16.47 6.37
C GLY A 122 4.32 -15.63 5.85
N ARG A 123 5.28 -15.24 6.70
CA ARG A 123 6.48 -14.47 6.31
C ARG A 123 7.31 -15.19 5.23
N SER A 124 7.59 -16.48 5.45
CA SER A 124 8.33 -17.32 4.49
C SER A 124 7.65 -17.47 3.12
N LYS A 125 6.35 -17.17 3.01
CA LYS A 125 5.59 -17.26 1.75
C LYS A 125 5.59 -15.95 0.99
N LEU A 126 5.96 -14.82 1.60
CA LEU A 126 5.77 -13.48 1.02
C LEU A 126 6.48 -13.35 -0.34
N LEU A 127 7.78 -13.66 -0.40
CA LEU A 127 8.57 -13.52 -1.62
C LEU A 127 8.03 -14.43 -2.75
N SER A 128 7.74 -15.70 -2.47
CA SER A 128 7.14 -16.61 -3.46
C SER A 128 5.76 -16.17 -3.95
N ARG A 129 5.01 -15.41 -3.13
CA ARG A 129 3.74 -14.81 -3.55
C ARG A 129 3.98 -13.60 -4.44
N LEU A 130 4.99 -12.78 -4.16
CA LEU A 130 5.38 -11.65 -5.01
C LEU A 130 5.80 -12.11 -6.40
N GLU A 131 6.59 -13.18 -6.51
CA GLU A 131 6.97 -13.79 -7.80
C GLU A 131 5.72 -14.15 -8.62
N LYS A 132 4.73 -14.81 -8.01
CA LYS A 132 3.47 -15.17 -8.69
C LYS A 132 2.61 -13.96 -9.07
N ILE A 133 2.77 -12.82 -8.39
CA ILE A 133 2.12 -11.57 -8.77
C ILE A 133 2.89 -10.90 -9.92
N HIS A 134 4.21 -10.95 -9.90
CA HIS A 134 5.05 -10.46 -10.99
C HIS A 134 4.71 -11.14 -12.34
N ASP A 135 4.31 -12.41 -12.32
CA ASP A 135 3.82 -13.13 -13.51
C ASP A 135 2.54 -12.55 -14.14
N ILE A 136 1.80 -11.68 -13.43
CA ILE A 136 0.52 -11.12 -13.91
C ILE A 136 0.51 -9.58 -13.98
N CYS A 137 1.54 -8.91 -13.48
CA CYS A 137 1.71 -7.47 -13.60
C CYS A 137 3.16 -7.05 -13.33
N GLU A 138 3.57 -5.96 -13.97
CA GLU A 138 4.88 -5.36 -13.75
C GLU A 138 4.95 -4.58 -12.43
N PHE A 139 6.15 -4.54 -11.84
CA PHE A 139 6.44 -3.74 -10.66
C PHE A 139 7.15 -2.46 -11.04
N TYR A 140 6.76 -1.38 -10.38
CA TYR A 140 7.32 -0.05 -10.57
C TYR A 140 7.73 0.52 -9.22
N GLN A 141 8.82 1.27 -9.21
CA GLN A 141 9.12 2.17 -8.09
C GLN A 141 8.10 3.32 -8.11
N TYR A 142 7.79 3.88 -6.94
CA TYR A 142 6.86 5.02 -6.86
C TYR A 142 7.36 6.21 -7.69
N GLY A 143 8.66 6.52 -7.64
CA GLY A 143 9.27 7.57 -8.47
C GLY A 143 9.03 7.37 -9.96
N GLN A 144 9.28 6.16 -10.48
CA GLN A 144 9.05 5.85 -11.90
C GLN A 144 7.59 6.05 -12.32
N TYR A 145 6.64 5.69 -11.45
CA TYR A 145 5.23 5.93 -11.73
C TYR A 145 4.89 7.43 -11.73
N VAL A 146 5.43 8.20 -10.78
CA VAL A 146 5.26 9.67 -10.72
C VAL A 146 5.85 10.34 -11.96
N ASP A 147 7.07 9.97 -12.36
CA ASP A 147 7.71 10.45 -13.59
C ASP A 147 6.82 10.20 -14.82
N SER A 148 6.19 9.02 -14.89
CA SER A 148 5.29 8.65 -15.98
C SER A 148 4.01 9.51 -16.03
N ILE A 149 3.50 9.95 -14.87
CA ILE A 149 2.34 10.85 -14.80
C ILE A 149 2.77 12.26 -15.22
N LEU A 150 3.88 12.75 -14.68
CA LEU A 150 4.43 14.08 -14.98
C LEU A 150 4.74 14.23 -16.48
N ALA A 151 5.27 13.17 -17.10
CA ALA A 151 5.51 13.15 -18.54
C ALA A 151 4.20 13.29 -19.36
N LYS A 152 3.12 12.62 -18.94
CA LYS A 152 1.81 12.69 -19.62
C LYS A 152 1.16 14.07 -19.52
N GLU A 153 1.33 14.76 -18.38
CA GLU A 153 0.84 16.13 -18.21
C GLU A 153 1.54 17.11 -19.17
N LYS A 154 2.87 16.99 -19.33
CA LYS A 154 3.66 17.84 -20.23
C LYS A 154 3.28 17.68 -21.71
N VAL A 155 2.83 16.49 -22.11
CA VAL A 155 2.41 16.21 -23.49
C VAL A 155 0.96 16.68 -23.75
N SER A 156 0.17 16.89 -22.70
CA SER A 156 -1.24 17.31 -22.78
C SER A 156 -1.43 18.82 -22.61
N SER A 157 -0.34 19.57 -22.40
CA SER A 157 -0.29 21.04 -22.22
C SER A 157 0.30 21.69 -23.46
#